data_AF-A0A7S9DDA0-F1
#
_entry.id   AF-A0A7S9DDA0-F1
#
_cell.length_a   1.000
_cell.length_b   1.000
_cell.length_c   1.000
_cell.angle_alpha   90.00
_cell.angle_beta   90.00
_cell.angle_gamma   90.00
#
_symmetry.space_group_name_H-M   'P 1'
#
loop_
_entity.id
_entity.type
_entity.pdbx_description
1 polymer ?
#
loop_
_entity_poly.entity_id
_entity_poly.type
_entity_poly.pdbx_seq_one_letter_code
_entity_poly.pdbx_strand_id
1 'polypeptide(L)'
;MALLKEAVPHLSTVALLYNPNEVSASRVIKANEAASRPLGLSLNAIGIPIAEAIEPAFEQIERDRVDGAVIVGSMLFNERARVGAAALAHRLPSTCIVAEMLPYGLLMSYGQDFPDYFRKAAGYAAKILRGASPADLPVEQPTRLKHVINLKAAKAIGLSLPSSLLVSADEVIE
;
A
#
# COMPACT_ATOMS: atom_id res chain seq x y z
N MET A 1 1.00 -1.89 -8.26
CA MET A 1 2.28 -1.67 -8.98
C MET A 1 2.12 -0.92 -10.29
N ALA A 2 1.12 -1.20 -11.14
CA ALA A 2 0.94 -0.48 -12.41
C ALA A 2 0.91 1.05 -12.26
N LEU A 3 0.14 1.58 -11.30
CA LEU A 3 0.10 3.01 -10.99
C LEU A 3 1.45 3.56 -10.52
N LEU A 4 2.20 2.78 -9.73
CA LEU A 4 3.55 3.17 -9.31
C LEU A 4 4.52 3.20 -10.50
N LYS A 5 4.38 2.28 -11.47
CA LYS A 5 5.16 2.25 -12.71
C LYS A 5 4.80 3.42 -13.64
N GLU A 6 3.54 3.85 -13.66
CA GLU A 6 3.13 5.06 -14.37
C GLU A 6 3.75 6.31 -13.71
N ALA A 7 3.76 6.38 -12.38
CA ALA A 7 4.36 7.49 -11.64
C ALA A 7 5.88 7.57 -11.79
N VAL A 8 6.52 6.40 -11.89
CA VAL A 8 7.97 6.25 -12.01
C VAL A 8 8.26 5.42 -13.26
N PRO A 9 8.35 6.04 -14.46
CA PRO A 9 8.48 5.30 -15.72
C PRO A 9 9.69 4.37 -15.79
N HIS A 10 10.77 4.71 -15.07
CA HIS A 10 12.01 3.92 -14.98
C HIS A 10 11.99 2.86 -13.87
N LEU A 11 10.87 2.66 -13.17
CA LEU A 11 10.74 1.66 -12.10
C LEU A 11 11.05 0.26 -12.62
N SER A 12 12.08 -0.40 -12.09
CA SER A 12 12.57 -1.70 -12.55
C SER A 12 12.53 -2.74 -11.43
N THR A 13 12.95 -2.34 -10.24
CA THR A 13 12.97 -3.16 -9.02
C THR A 13 12.07 -2.53 -7.97
N VAL A 14 11.17 -3.33 -7.41
CA VAL A 14 10.22 -2.90 -6.38
C VAL A 14 10.45 -3.70 -5.10
N ALA A 15 10.56 -3.01 -3.97
CA ALA A 15 10.55 -3.67 -2.67
C ALA A 15 9.11 -4.00 -2.27
N LEU A 16 8.86 -5.21 -1.81
CA LEU A 16 7.65 -5.56 -1.07
C LEU A 16 8.02 -5.57 0.41
N LEU A 17 7.61 -4.55 1.15
CA LEU A 17 7.74 -4.52 2.61
C LEU A 17 6.53 -5.21 3.21
N TYR A 18 6.78 -6.27 4.00
CA TYR A 18 5.73 -7.08 4.61
C TYR A 18 6.11 -7.56 6.00
N ASN A 19 5.13 -7.92 6.83
CA ASN A 19 5.39 -8.60 8.10
C ASN A 19 5.38 -10.12 7.91
N PRO A 20 6.51 -10.83 8.10
CA PRO A 20 6.58 -12.29 7.93
C PRO A 20 5.80 -13.08 8.98
N ASN A 21 5.42 -12.46 10.09
CA ASN A 21 4.63 -13.09 11.15
C ASN A 21 3.13 -13.16 10.82
N GLU A 22 2.68 -12.51 9.74
CA GLU A 22 1.30 -12.59 9.31
C GLU A 22 1.01 -13.90 8.56
N VAL A 23 -0.11 -14.56 8.92
CA VAL A 23 -0.59 -15.78 8.24
C VAL A 23 -0.75 -15.57 6.72
N SER A 24 -1.03 -14.34 6.30
CA SER A 24 -1.16 -13.96 4.89
C SER A 24 0.15 -13.76 4.14
N ALA A 25 1.32 -13.78 4.80
CA ALA A 25 2.60 -13.38 4.20
C ALA A 25 2.91 -14.13 2.88
N SER A 26 2.85 -15.47 2.89
CA SER A 26 3.11 -16.27 1.68
C SER A 26 2.16 -15.94 0.53
N ARG A 27 0.88 -15.68 0.84
CA ARG A 27 -0.12 -15.29 -0.17
C ARG A 27 0.15 -13.89 -0.72
N VAL A 28 0.51 -12.94 0.13
CA VAL A 28 0.84 -11.56 -0.27
C VAL A 28 2.05 -11.54 -1.19
N ILE A 29 3.12 -12.28 -0.87
CA ILE A 29 4.32 -12.38 -1.70
C ILE A 29 3.95 -12.94 -3.09
N LYS A 30 3.32 -14.12 -3.13
CA LYS A 30 2.93 -14.77 -4.40
C LYS A 30 2.05 -13.89 -5.28
N ALA A 31 1.08 -13.18 -4.69
CA ALA A 31 0.20 -12.28 -5.43
C ALA A 31 0.96 -11.09 -6.04
N ASN A 32 1.89 -10.51 -5.29
CA ASN A 32 2.70 -9.38 -5.76
C ASN A 32 3.74 -9.82 -6.79
N GLU A 33 4.35 -11.00 -6.66
CA GLU A 33 5.23 -11.59 -7.68
C GLU A 33 4.48 -11.84 -8.98
N ALA A 34 3.26 -12.40 -8.91
CA ALA A 34 2.44 -12.61 -10.09
C ALA A 34 2.06 -11.29 -10.77
N ALA A 35 1.79 -10.24 -9.99
CA ALA A 35 1.48 -8.91 -10.51
C ALA A 35 2.70 -8.16 -11.08
N SER A 36 3.92 -8.47 -10.62
CA SER A 36 5.15 -7.79 -11.07
C SER A 36 5.61 -8.29 -12.45
N ARG A 37 5.45 -9.60 -12.73
CA ARG A 37 5.88 -10.26 -13.98
C ARG A 37 5.36 -9.59 -15.26
N PRO A 38 4.04 -9.37 -15.45
CA PRO A 38 3.53 -8.76 -16.68
C PRO A 38 3.95 -7.29 -16.84
N LEU A 39 4.41 -6.64 -15.76
CA LEU A 39 4.91 -5.27 -15.78
C LEU A 39 6.43 -5.20 -16.02
N GLY A 40 7.11 -6.35 -16.17
CA GLY A 40 8.56 -6.42 -16.31
C GLY A 40 9.31 -5.98 -15.04
N LEU A 41 8.69 -6.10 -13.87
CA LEU A 41 9.24 -5.65 -12.60
C LEU A 41 9.85 -6.82 -11.82
N SER A 42 11.07 -6.61 -11.34
CA SER A 42 11.70 -7.45 -10.32
C SER A 42 11.16 -7.10 -8.94
N LEU A 43 10.82 -8.12 -8.15
CA LEU A 43 10.32 -7.95 -6.79
C LEU A 43 11.37 -8.36 -5.75
N ASN A 44 11.70 -7.46 -4.83
CA ASN A 44 12.55 -7.73 -3.67
C ASN A 44 11.66 -7.79 -2.41
N ALA A 45 11.36 -8.99 -1.92
CA ALA A 45 10.52 -9.16 -0.74
C ALA A 45 11.36 -9.00 0.55
N ILE A 46 11.08 -7.95 1.33
CA ILE A 46 11.81 -7.62 2.56
C ILE A 46 10.88 -7.77 3.76
N GLY A 47 11.20 -8.72 4.63
CA GLY A 47 10.42 -9.02 5.83
C GLY A 47 10.76 -8.10 6.99
N ILE A 48 9.75 -7.46 7.59
CA ILE A 48 9.84 -6.56 8.72
C ILE A 48 9.00 -7.14 9.87
N PRO A 49 9.61 -7.98 10.75
CA PRO A 49 8.86 -8.68 11.81
C PRO A 49 8.44 -7.78 12.97
N ILE A 50 9.15 -6.66 13.17
CA ILE A 50 9.01 -5.72 14.30
C ILE A 50 9.26 -4.28 13.83
N ALA A 51 8.79 -3.30 14.59
CA ALA A 51 8.89 -1.88 14.24
C ALA A 51 10.34 -1.42 14.09
N GLU A 52 11.25 -1.93 14.92
CA GLU A 52 12.67 -1.59 14.93
C GLU A 52 13.38 -1.94 13.62
N ALA A 53 12.85 -2.92 12.88
CA ALA A 53 13.39 -3.34 11.59
C ALA A 53 12.96 -2.45 10.42
N ILE A 54 12.11 -1.43 10.64
CA ILE A 54 11.68 -0.51 9.56
C ILE A 54 12.88 0.24 8.98
N GLU A 55 13.64 0.97 9.80
CA GLU A 55 14.78 1.76 9.30
C GLU A 55 15.85 0.88 8.62
N PRO A 56 16.31 -0.25 9.22
CA PRO A 56 17.25 -1.16 8.55
C PRO A 56 16.74 -1.69 7.20
N ALA A 57 15.43 -1.88 7.05
CA ALA A 57 14.84 -2.32 5.77
C ALA A 57 14.93 -1.23 4.70
N PHE A 58 14.73 0.04 5.05
CA PHE A 58 14.91 1.15 4.11
C PHE A 58 16.39 1.40 3.77
N GLU A 59 17.31 1.24 4.73
CA GLU A 59 18.74 1.24 4.42
C GLU A 59 19.12 0.11 3.46
N GLN A 60 18.51 -1.08 3.61
CA GLN A 60 18.69 -2.18 2.66
C GLN A 60 18.18 -1.81 1.27
N ILE A 61 16.99 -1.23 1.16
CA ILE A 61 16.42 -0.76 -0.12
C ILE A 61 17.38 0.20 -0.83
N GLU A 62 17.97 1.14 -0.10
CA GLU A 62 18.92 2.10 -0.65
C GLU A 62 20.20 1.40 -1.16
N ARG A 63 20.77 0.50 -0.36
CA ARG A 63 21.94 -0.32 -0.75
C ARG A 63 21.66 -1.18 -1.98
N ASP A 64 20.48 -1.79 -2.04
CA ASP A 64 20.02 -2.65 -3.13
C ASP A 64 19.57 -1.84 -4.36
N ARG A 65 19.55 -0.49 -4.26
CA ARG A 65 19.14 0.45 -5.32
C ARG A 65 17.75 0.16 -5.88
N VAL A 66 16.80 -0.11 -4.99
CA VAL A 66 15.40 -0.37 -5.35
C VAL A 66 14.71 0.95 -5.75
N ASP A 67 13.87 0.91 -6.79
CA ASP A 67 13.29 2.10 -7.42
C ASP A 67 11.96 2.56 -6.77
N GLY A 68 11.32 1.70 -5.98
CA GLY A 68 10.08 2.00 -5.29
C GLY A 68 9.61 0.86 -4.38
N ALA A 69 8.57 1.10 -3.59
CA ALA A 69 8.08 0.13 -2.62
C ALA A 69 6.56 -0.08 -2.66
N VAL A 70 6.15 -1.31 -2.37
CA VAL A 70 4.79 -1.69 -1.99
C VAL A 70 4.81 -2.03 -0.50
N ILE A 71 3.96 -1.35 0.27
CA ILE A 71 3.88 -1.49 1.72
C ILE A 71 2.61 -2.27 2.09
N VAL A 72 2.76 -3.40 2.79
CA VAL A 72 1.63 -4.26 3.18
C VAL A 72 1.82 -4.82 4.59
N GLY A 73 0.83 -4.71 5.45
CA GLY A 73 0.80 -5.38 6.75
C GLY A 73 0.22 -4.52 7.86
N SER A 74 -0.46 -5.17 8.81
CA SER A 74 -1.12 -4.54 9.95
C SER A 74 -0.13 -3.81 10.86
N MET A 75 1.02 -4.42 11.15
CA MET A 75 2.08 -3.77 11.95
C MET A 75 2.62 -2.53 11.23
N LEU A 76 2.87 -2.59 9.92
CA LEU A 76 3.33 -1.45 9.14
C LEU A 76 2.29 -0.32 9.06
N PHE A 77 1.00 -0.65 9.09
CA PHE A 77 -0.07 0.33 9.24
C PHE A 77 -0.08 1.00 10.62
N ASN A 78 0.13 0.22 11.69
CA ASN A 78 0.24 0.77 13.04
C ASN A 78 1.45 1.71 13.15
N GLU A 79 2.56 1.34 12.52
CA GLU A 79 3.80 2.10 12.44
C GLU A 79 3.85 3.09 11.25
N ARG A 80 2.72 3.44 10.64
CA ARG A 80 2.65 4.26 9.41
C ARG A 80 3.41 5.58 9.48
N ALA A 81 3.50 6.20 10.67
CA ALA A 81 4.30 7.40 10.88
C ALA A 81 5.80 7.13 10.66
N ARG A 82 6.32 6.04 11.22
CA ARG A 82 7.72 5.62 11.06
C ARG A 82 8.00 5.16 9.62
N VAL A 83 7.08 4.39 9.03
CA VAL A 83 7.21 3.92 7.64
C VAL A 83 7.21 5.08 6.65
N GLY A 84 6.28 6.03 6.81
CA GLY A 84 6.19 7.19 5.92
C GLY A 84 7.37 8.15 6.08
N ALA A 85 7.84 8.37 7.31
CA ALA A 85 9.07 9.14 7.56
C ALA A 85 10.29 8.50 6.88
N ALA A 86 10.47 7.18 6.98
CA ALA A 86 11.54 6.47 6.31
C ALA A 86 11.42 6.55 4.77
N ALA A 87 10.21 6.37 4.23
CA ALA A 87 9.97 6.51 2.79
C ALA A 87 10.37 7.90 2.26
N LEU A 88 10.06 8.97 3.01
CA LEU A 88 10.47 10.33 2.66
C LEU A 88 12.00 10.52 2.80
N ALA A 89 12.60 10.05 3.89
CA ALA A 89 14.03 10.20 4.17
C ALA A 89 14.89 9.56 3.06
N HIS A 90 14.51 8.37 2.60
CA HIS A 90 15.19 7.66 1.51
C HIS A 90 14.68 8.03 0.11
N ARG A 91 13.80 9.04 0.02
CA ARG A 91 13.19 9.52 -1.24
C ARG A 91 12.55 8.41 -2.09
N LEU A 92 11.95 7.43 -1.43
CA LEU A 92 11.45 6.21 -2.06
C LEU A 92 9.97 6.36 -2.47
N PRO A 93 9.65 6.34 -3.78
CA PRO A 93 8.27 6.29 -4.24
C PRO A 93 7.57 5.03 -3.71
N SER A 94 6.46 5.20 -3.00
CA SER A 94 5.81 4.11 -2.25
C SER A 94 4.31 4.04 -2.49
N THR A 95 3.79 2.82 -2.62
CA THR A 95 2.36 2.54 -2.75
C THR A 95 1.86 1.56 -1.70
N CYS A 96 0.60 1.68 -1.33
CA CYS A 96 -0.07 0.78 -0.39
C CYS A 96 -1.55 0.61 -0.76
N ILE A 97 -2.29 -0.19 0.01
CA ILE A 97 -3.74 -0.38 -0.19
C ILE A 97 -4.59 0.47 0.77
N VAL A 98 -3.96 1.23 1.67
CA VAL A 98 -4.64 1.94 2.77
C VAL A 98 -4.38 3.45 2.66
N ALA A 99 -5.38 4.20 2.21
CA ALA A 99 -5.26 5.64 1.96
C ALA A 99 -4.86 6.43 3.22
N GLU A 100 -5.24 5.94 4.40
CA GLU A 100 -4.95 6.53 5.71
C GLU A 100 -3.45 6.51 6.07
N MET A 101 -2.62 5.81 5.30
CA MET A 101 -1.16 5.87 5.44
C MET A 101 -0.52 7.06 4.70
N LEU A 102 -1.20 7.63 3.69
CA LEU A 102 -0.63 8.66 2.83
C LEU A 102 -0.26 9.95 3.58
N PRO A 103 -1.09 10.49 4.50
CA PRO A 103 -0.73 11.69 5.26
C PRO A 103 0.58 11.58 6.04
N TYR A 104 1.09 10.36 6.25
CA TYR A 104 2.34 10.10 6.96
C TYR A 104 3.59 10.06 6.06
N GLY A 105 3.45 10.23 4.74
CA GLY A 105 4.57 10.37 3.82
C GLY A 105 4.62 9.37 2.67
N LEU A 106 3.62 8.50 2.53
CA LEU A 106 3.54 7.61 1.36
C LEU A 106 2.99 8.36 0.14
N LEU A 107 3.45 7.95 -1.05
CA LEU A 107 3.16 8.66 -2.31
C LEU A 107 1.72 8.43 -2.78
N MET A 108 1.24 7.19 -2.77
CA MET A 108 -0.09 6.86 -3.30
C MET A 108 -0.69 5.60 -2.69
N SER A 109 -2.00 5.45 -2.80
CA SER A 109 -2.69 4.20 -2.48
C SER A 109 -3.68 3.82 -3.56
N TYR A 110 -3.84 2.52 -3.76
CA TYR A 110 -4.96 1.99 -4.52
C TYR A 110 -5.52 0.76 -3.79
N GLY A 111 -6.73 0.89 -3.24
CA GLY A 111 -7.32 -0.14 -2.41
C GLY A 111 -8.76 0.19 -2.01
N GLN A 112 -9.31 -0.61 -1.11
CA GLN A 112 -10.69 -0.44 -0.62
C GLN A 112 -10.89 0.92 0.05
N ASP A 113 -12.06 1.53 -0.18
CA ASP A 113 -12.49 2.71 0.58
C ASP A 113 -12.83 2.29 2.02
N PHE A 114 -11.86 2.37 2.95
CA PHE A 114 -12.02 1.89 4.33
C PHE A 114 -13.24 2.48 5.06
N PRO A 115 -13.56 3.79 4.95
CA PRO A 115 -14.81 4.33 5.48
C PRO A 115 -16.06 3.64 4.94
N ASP A 116 -16.12 3.32 3.64
CA ASP A 116 -17.23 2.55 3.05
C ASP A 116 -17.24 1.10 3.51
N TYR A 117 -16.07 0.47 3.54
CA TYR A 117 -15.87 -0.88 4.02
C TYR A 117 -16.38 -1.06 5.46
N PHE A 118 -16.05 -0.13 6.38
CA PHE A 118 -16.51 -0.20 7.76
C PHE A 118 -18.02 0.07 7.91
N ARG A 119 -18.60 0.96 7.09
CA ARG A 119 -20.07 1.15 7.06
C ARG A 119 -20.80 -0.13 6.64
N LYS A 120 -20.27 -0.85 5.64
CA LYS A 120 -20.82 -2.14 5.21
C LYS A 120 -20.66 -3.21 6.27
N ALA A 121 -19.49 -3.29 6.91
CA ALA A 121 -19.26 -4.21 8.02
C ALA A 121 -20.25 -3.98 9.18
N ALA A 122 -20.56 -2.73 9.52
CA ALA A 122 -21.57 -2.40 10.52
C ALA A 122 -22.98 -2.87 10.10
N GLY A 123 -23.34 -2.69 8.84
CA GLY A 123 -24.60 -3.22 8.28
C GLY A 123 -24.66 -4.75 8.34
N TYR A 124 -23.54 -5.43 8.04
CA TYR A 124 -23.43 -6.88 8.11
C TYR A 124 -23.59 -7.39 9.56
N ALA A 125 -22.91 -6.75 10.52
CA ALA A 125 -23.06 -7.05 11.94
C ALA A 125 -24.51 -6.82 12.42
N ALA A 126 -25.17 -5.76 11.95
CA ALA A 126 -26.56 -5.49 12.27
C ALA A 126 -27.52 -6.59 11.77
N LYS A 127 -27.26 -7.25 10.63
CA LYS A 127 -28.05 -8.42 10.18
C LYS A 127 -27.94 -9.57 11.18
N ILE A 128 -26.72 -9.87 11.64
CA ILE A 128 -26.46 -10.94 12.63
C ILE A 128 -27.14 -10.61 13.96
N LEU A 129 -26.98 -9.39 14.45
CA LEU A 129 -27.60 -8.94 15.70
C LEU A 129 -29.14 -8.95 15.65
N ARG A 130 -29.74 -8.93 14.46
CA ARG A 130 -31.19 -9.06 14.23
C ARG A 130 -31.66 -10.51 14.01
N GLY A 131 -30.77 -11.50 14.12
CA GLY A 131 -31.10 -12.92 14.08
C GLY A 131 -30.74 -13.64 12.78
N ALA A 132 -30.06 -12.99 11.83
CA ALA A 132 -29.53 -13.71 10.66
C ALA A 132 -28.39 -14.64 11.09
N SER A 133 -28.42 -15.90 10.62
CA SER A 133 -27.33 -16.85 10.84
C SER A 133 -26.09 -16.43 10.05
N PRO A 134 -24.90 -16.35 10.66
CA PRO A 134 -23.66 -16.05 9.93
C PRO A 134 -23.36 -17.06 8.80
N ALA A 135 -23.81 -18.31 8.93
CA ALA A 135 -23.63 -19.34 7.90
C ALA A 135 -24.45 -19.07 6.62
N ASP A 136 -25.52 -18.29 6.72
CA ASP A 136 -26.41 -17.95 5.59
C ASP A 136 -26.03 -16.61 4.94
N LEU A 137 -25.14 -15.84 5.55
CA LEU A 137 -24.70 -14.55 5.03
C LEU A 137 -23.47 -14.73 4.12
N PRO A 138 -23.48 -14.20 2.88
CA PRO A 138 -22.38 -14.35 1.96
C PRO A 138 -21.19 -13.48 2.35
N VAL A 139 -19.97 -13.99 2.15
CA VAL A 139 -18.75 -13.16 2.29
C VAL A 139 -18.76 -12.04 1.25
N GLU A 140 -18.89 -10.80 1.70
CA GLU A 140 -18.93 -9.61 0.84
C GLU A 140 -17.50 -9.12 0.51
N GLN A 141 -17.30 -8.67 -0.74
CA GLN A 141 -16.06 -8.01 -1.19
C GLN A 141 -16.24 -6.48 -1.23
N PRO A 142 -15.16 -5.69 -1.11
CA PRO A 142 -15.23 -4.26 -1.33
C PRO A 142 -15.77 -3.95 -2.74
N THR A 143 -16.83 -3.12 -2.81
CA THR A 143 -17.41 -2.71 -4.10
C THR A 143 -16.88 -1.36 -4.60
N ARG A 144 -16.08 -0.68 -3.78
CA ARG A 144 -15.46 0.60 -4.10
C ARG A 144 -13.98 0.54 -3.76
N LEU A 145 -13.17 0.82 -4.78
CA LEU A 145 -11.75 1.09 -4.63
C LEU A 145 -11.53 2.60 -4.77
N LYS A 146 -10.48 3.10 -4.12
CA LYS A 146 -10.04 4.50 -4.21
C LYS A 146 -8.58 4.56 -4.62
N HIS A 147 -8.29 5.39 -5.61
CA HIS A 147 -6.96 5.85 -5.94
C HIS A 147 -6.72 7.21 -5.27
N VAL A 148 -5.74 7.29 -4.36
CA VAL A 148 -5.38 8.52 -3.65
C VAL A 148 -3.91 8.84 -3.90
N ILE A 149 -3.60 10.10 -4.15
CA ILE A 149 -2.24 10.60 -4.42
C ILE A 149 -1.87 11.66 -3.38
N ASN A 150 -0.62 11.62 -2.90
CA ASN A 150 -0.05 12.63 -2.01
C ASN A 150 0.96 13.53 -2.75
N LEU A 151 0.52 14.75 -3.08
CA LEU A 151 1.36 15.73 -3.76
C LEU A 151 2.46 16.30 -2.86
N LYS A 152 2.24 16.38 -1.54
CA LYS A 152 3.32 16.77 -0.61
C LYS A 152 4.45 15.76 -0.63
N ALA A 153 4.13 14.47 -0.56
CA ALA A 153 5.13 13.40 -0.63
C ALA A 153 5.85 13.40 -1.98
N ALA A 154 5.11 13.52 -3.10
CA ALA A 154 5.70 13.64 -4.43
C ALA A 154 6.72 14.79 -4.51
N LYS A 155 6.35 15.98 -4.01
CA LYS A 155 7.25 17.14 -3.97
C LYS A 155 8.46 16.91 -3.06
N ALA A 156 8.26 16.33 -1.88
CA ALA A 156 9.32 16.07 -0.91
C ALA A 156 10.39 15.09 -1.45
N ILE A 157 9.98 14.07 -2.21
CA ILE A 157 10.91 13.13 -2.83
C ILE A 157 11.47 13.63 -4.18
N GLY A 158 10.94 14.75 -4.70
CA GLY A 158 11.35 15.37 -5.97
C GLY A 158 10.79 14.65 -7.20
N LEU A 159 9.62 14.02 -7.08
CA LEU A 159 8.94 13.30 -8.15
C LEU A 159 7.86 14.18 -8.80
N SER A 160 7.96 14.36 -10.12
CA SER A 160 6.90 14.97 -10.92
C SER A 160 5.95 13.88 -11.41
N LEU A 161 4.66 14.01 -11.10
CA LEU A 161 3.66 13.01 -11.48
C LEU A 161 3.03 13.34 -12.85
N PRO A 162 2.81 12.34 -13.71
CA PRO A 162 2.01 12.48 -14.92
C PRO A 162 0.61 13.03 -14.64
N SER A 163 0.12 13.92 -15.51
CA SER A 163 -1.24 14.47 -15.38
C SER A 163 -2.33 13.39 -15.47
N SER A 164 -2.08 12.30 -16.20
CA SER A 164 -3.00 11.15 -16.28
C SER A 164 -3.29 10.52 -14.90
N LEU A 165 -2.26 10.41 -14.04
CA LEU A 165 -2.43 9.91 -12.69
C LEU A 165 -3.25 10.88 -11.82
N LEU A 166 -3.00 12.17 -11.94
CA LEU A 166 -3.72 13.18 -11.17
C LEU A 166 -5.20 13.24 -11.57
N VAL A 167 -5.50 13.13 -12.87
CA VAL A 167 -6.88 13.14 -13.39
C VAL A 167 -7.64 11.87 -13.02
N SER A 168 -6.96 10.72 -12.91
CA SER A 168 -7.58 9.44 -12.55
C SER A 168 -7.66 9.19 -11.04
N ALA A 169 -7.10 10.06 -10.20
CA ALA A 169 -7.19 9.95 -8.75
C ALA A 169 -8.59 10.33 -8.26
N ASP A 170 -9.15 9.54 -7.36
CA ASP A 170 -10.38 9.87 -6.64
C ASP A 170 -10.16 11.02 -5.64
N GLU A 171 -8.93 11.13 -5.12
CA GLU A 171 -8.54 12.14 -4.15
C GLU A 171 -7.05 12.48 -4.31
N VAL A 172 -6.74 13.77 -4.17
CA VAL A 172 -5.38 14.29 -4.14
C VAL A 172 -5.20 15.04 -2.83
N ILE A 173 -4.23 14.63 -2.02
CA ILE A 173 -3.87 15.31 -0.78
C ILE A 173 -2.68 16.24 -1.04
N GLU A 174 -2.85 17.49 -0.60
CA GLU A 174 -1.92 18.62 -0.70
C GLU A 174 -1.47 19.09 0.66
#